data_AF-A0A1H8LSI7-F1
#
_entry.id   AF-A0A1H8LSI7-F1
#
_cell.length_a   1.000
_cell.length_b   1.000
_cell.length_c   1.000
_cell.angle_alpha   90.00
_cell.angle_beta   90.00
_cell.angle_gamma   90.00
#
_symmetry.space_group_name_H-M   'P 1'
#
loop_
_entity.id
_entity.type
_entity.pdbx_description
1 polymer ?
#
loop_
_entity_poly.entity_id
_entity_poly.type
_entity_poly.pdbx_seq_one_letter_code
_entity_poly.pdbx_strand_id
1 'polypeptide(L)'
;MFPLPALTADDEWVRRAFAPRDVAFVPACTFTARAPRTLHALVQTRRRSLRGSKAITAMGITSPRGEGAVAMLRAALPQPRLWAAMAVYVLVMVWVRLLLATETTITRPKWERDLTNRTRHTES
;
A
#
# COMPACT_ATOMS: atom_id res chain seq x y z
N MET A 1 -20.25 -7.87 8.37
CA MET A 1 -19.40 -6.72 7.97
C MET A 1 -19.75 -6.31 6.54
N PHE A 2 -20.97 -5.83 6.33
CA PHE A 2 -21.44 -5.27 5.06
C PHE A 2 -22.47 -4.19 5.39
N PRO A 3 -22.55 -3.10 4.61
CA PRO A 3 -21.85 -2.83 3.35
C PRO A 3 -20.39 -2.35 3.50
N LEU A 4 -19.58 -2.51 2.44
CA LEU A 4 -18.22 -1.96 2.39
C LEU A 4 -18.26 -0.44 2.17
N PRO A 5 -17.37 0.34 2.81
CA PRO A 5 -17.29 1.78 2.57
C PRO A 5 -16.77 2.07 1.16
N ALA A 6 -17.19 3.20 0.58
CA ALA A 6 -16.75 3.67 -0.74
C ALA A 6 -15.30 4.19 -0.73
N LEU A 7 -14.34 3.30 -0.50
CA LEU A 7 -12.91 3.60 -0.37
C LEU A 7 -12.08 2.81 -1.36
N THR A 8 -10.93 3.37 -1.72
CA THR A 8 -9.97 2.75 -2.64
C THR A 8 -9.21 1.57 -2.02
N ALA A 9 -9.10 1.51 -0.69
CA ALA A 9 -8.34 0.50 0.06
C ALA A 9 -9.29 -0.30 0.96
N ASP A 10 -10.21 -1.04 0.34
CA ASP A 10 -11.13 -1.95 1.01
C ASP A 10 -10.39 -3.09 1.73
N ASP A 11 -9.32 -3.60 1.14
CA ASP A 11 -8.39 -4.56 1.74
C ASP A 11 -7.79 -4.09 3.06
N GLU A 12 -7.30 -2.85 3.10
CA GLU A 12 -6.77 -2.19 4.29
C GLU A 12 -7.88 -1.94 5.31
N TRP A 13 -9.08 -1.56 4.88
CA TRP A 13 -10.23 -1.39 5.77
C TRP A 13 -10.60 -2.71 6.44
N VAL A 14 -10.67 -3.80 5.66
CA VAL A 14 -10.92 -5.13 6.17
C VAL A 14 -9.85 -5.54 7.17
N ARG A 15 -8.56 -5.35 6.84
CA ARG A 15 -7.45 -5.69 7.73
C ARG A 15 -7.53 -4.93 9.07
N ARG A 16 -7.94 -3.66 9.07
CA ARG A 16 -8.03 -2.85 10.30
C ARG A 16 -9.27 -3.12 11.13
N ALA A 17 -10.31 -3.75 10.57
CA ALA A 17 -11.55 -4.04 11.28
C ALA A 17 -11.44 -5.25 12.22
N PHE A 18 -10.45 -6.12 12.03
CA PHE A 18 -10.22 -7.31 12.86
C PHE A 18 -9.05 -7.11 13.82
N ALA A 19 -9.20 -7.59 15.06
CA ALA A 19 -8.05 -7.65 15.96
C ALA A 19 -7.10 -8.77 15.52
N PRO A 20 -5.79 -8.70 15.84
CA PRO A 20 -4.84 -9.75 15.45
C PRO A 20 -5.23 -11.16 15.92
N ARG A 21 -5.92 -11.27 17.06
CA ARG A 21 -6.44 -12.54 17.59
C ARG A 21 -7.57 -13.16 16.77
N ASP A 22 -8.25 -12.35 15.95
CA ASP A 22 -9.36 -12.77 15.10
C ASP A 22 -8.86 -13.14 13.68
N VAL A 23 -7.54 -13.08 13.44
CA VAL A 23 -6.90 -13.36 12.15
C VAL A 23 -6.16 -14.70 12.24
N ALA A 24 -6.53 -15.64 11.38
CA ALA A 24 -5.84 -16.91 11.21
C ALA A 24 -5.03 -16.92 9.90
N PHE A 25 -3.78 -17.40 9.96
CA PHE A 25 -2.98 -17.65 8.77
C PHE A 25 -3.28 -19.05 8.24
N VAL A 26 -3.71 -19.16 6.98
CA VAL A 26 -4.06 -20.44 6.33
C VAL A 26 -2.88 -20.90 5.47
N PRO A 27 -2.15 -21.97 5.83
CA PRO A 27 -0.96 -22.42 5.09
C PRO A 27 -1.24 -22.85 3.66
N ALA A 28 -2.45 -23.35 3.39
CA ALA A 28 -2.88 -23.81 2.07
C ALA A 28 -3.26 -22.66 1.11
N CYS A 29 -3.21 -21.40 1.55
CA CYS A 29 -3.55 -20.25 0.73
C CYS A 29 -2.28 -19.62 0.14
N THR A 30 -2.19 -19.59 -1.19
CA THR A 30 -1.11 -18.91 -1.91
C THR A 30 -1.63 -17.69 -2.64
N PHE A 31 -0.96 -16.56 -2.48
CA PHE A 31 -1.24 -15.33 -3.22
C PHE A 31 -0.02 -14.88 -4.01
N THR A 32 -0.22 -14.56 -5.29
CA THR A 32 0.86 -14.07 -6.17
C THR A 32 0.70 -12.58 -6.42
N ALA A 33 1.56 -11.78 -5.78
CA ALA A 33 1.67 -10.35 -6.05
C ALA A 33 2.69 -10.09 -7.16
N ARG A 34 2.31 -9.36 -8.22
CA ARG A 34 3.27 -8.92 -9.25
C ARG A 34 3.85 -7.57 -8.88
N ALA A 35 5.17 -7.51 -8.76
CA ALA A 35 5.86 -6.24 -8.52
C ALA A 35 5.74 -5.33 -9.75
N PRO A 36 5.55 -4.01 -9.56
CA PRO A 36 5.59 -3.04 -10.65
C PRO A 36 6.95 -3.10 -11.37
N ARG A 37 6.94 -3.10 -12.72
CA ARG A 37 8.16 -3.23 -13.54
C ARG A 37 8.86 -1.89 -13.81
N THR A 38 8.24 -0.77 -13.44
CA THR A 38 8.77 0.58 -13.67
C THR A 38 8.67 1.43 -12.41
N LEU A 39 9.60 2.39 -12.26
CA LEU A 39 9.60 3.34 -11.14
C LEU A 39 8.30 4.15 -11.10
N HIS A 40 7.79 4.56 -12.26
CA HIS A 40 6.51 5.26 -12.36
C HIS A 40 5.35 4.40 -11.82
N ALA A 41 5.24 3.13 -12.24
CA ALA A 41 4.20 2.24 -11.74
C ALA A 41 4.34 1.96 -10.24
N LEU A 42 5.58 1.86 -9.72
CA LEU A 42 5.86 1.72 -8.29
C LEU A 42 5.37 2.94 -7.50
N VAL A 43 5.71 4.15 -7.97
CA VAL A 43 5.29 5.41 -7.35
C VAL A 43 3.77 5.54 -7.36
N GLN A 44 3.10 5.27 -8.48
CA GLN A 44 1.63 5.34 -8.57
C GLN A 44 0.94 4.34 -7.65
N THR A 45 1.40 3.09 -7.63
CA THR A 45 0.84 2.05 -6.74
C THR A 45 1.01 2.44 -5.27
N ARG A 46 2.18 2.96 -4.88
CA ARG A 46 2.44 3.40 -3.51
C ARG A 46 1.65 4.64 -3.13
N ARG A 47 1.53 5.60 -4.04
CA ARG A 47 0.70 6.81 -3.86
C ARG A 47 -0.76 6.44 -3.61
N ARG A 48 -1.33 5.51 -4.39
CA ARG A 48 -2.68 4.99 -4.21
C ARG A 48 -2.87 4.31 -2.85
N SER A 49 -1.94 3.42 -2.48
CA SER A 49 -1.96 2.73 -1.18
C SER A 49 -1.92 3.70 0.00
N LEU A 50 -1.04 4.71 -0.05
CA LEU A 50 -0.95 5.74 0.99
C LEU A 50 -2.18 6.64 1.04
N ARG A 51 -2.77 6.99 -0.10
CA ARG A 51 -4.03 7.75 -0.17
C ARG A 51 -5.18 6.98 0.49
N GLY A 52 -5.31 5.68 0.19
CA GLY A 52 -6.31 4.81 0.81
C GLY A 52 -6.11 4.69 2.32
N SER A 53 -4.87 4.45 2.76
CA SER A 53 -4.50 4.43 4.18
C SER A 53 -4.79 5.76 4.89
N LYS A 54 -4.53 6.91 4.25
CA LYS A 54 -4.86 8.24 4.79
C LYS A 54 -6.37 8.44 4.91
N ALA A 55 -7.15 8.02 3.91
CA ALA A 55 -8.61 8.09 3.95
C ALA A 55 -9.18 7.24 5.11
N ILE A 56 -8.63 6.05 5.36
CA ILE A 56 -9.06 5.19 6.47
C ILE A 56 -8.70 5.80 7.83
N THR A 57 -7.49 6.34 7.96
CA THR A 57 -7.08 7.06 9.17
C THR A 57 -7.94 8.30 9.42
N ALA A 58 -8.37 9.02 8.38
CA ALA A 58 -9.27 10.17 8.49
C ALA A 58 -10.67 9.79 9.00
N MET A 59 -11.09 8.53 8.86
CA MET A 59 -12.32 8.01 9.48
C MET A 59 -12.13 7.57 10.95
N GLY A 60 -10.95 7.80 11.54
CA GLY A 60 -10.62 7.40 12.91
C GLY A 60 -10.18 5.95 13.07
N ILE A 61 -10.05 5.19 11.98
CA ILE A 61 -9.60 3.80 12.01
C ILE A 61 -8.07 3.76 11.95
N THR A 62 -7.43 3.51 13.10
CA THR A 62 -5.98 3.51 13.23
C THR A 62 -5.33 2.29 12.57
N SER A 63 -4.13 2.47 12.02
CA SER A 63 -3.35 1.35 11.49
C SER A 63 -2.86 0.46 12.64
N PRO A 64 -2.90 -0.88 12.50
CA PRO A 64 -2.28 -1.78 13.45
C PRO A 64 -0.79 -1.41 13.63
N ARG A 65 -0.35 -1.36 14.90
CA ARG A 65 1.04 -1.12 15.29
C ARG A 65 1.83 -2.42 15.13
N GLY A 66 2.95 -2.41 14.41
CA GLY A 66 3.92 -3.51 14.50
C GLY A 66 4.73 -3.80 13.24
N GLU A 67 4.17 -3.66 12.04
CA GLU A 67 4.83 -4.05 10.79
C GLU A 67 5.21 -2.83 9.94
N GLY A 68 5.99 -1.94 10.55
CA GLY A 68 6.34 -0.66 9.95
C GLY A 68 7.66 -0.68 9.17
N ALA A 69 7.80 0.25 8.23
CA ALA A 69 9.07 0.56 7.55
C ALA A 69 10.25 0.72 8.52
N VAL A 70 9.99 1.19 9.75
CA VAL A 70 11.00 1.32 10.82
C VAL A 70 11.58 -0.03 11.25
N ALA A 71 10.76 -1.07 11.41
CA ALA A 71 11.24 -2.40 11.77
C ALA A 71 12.10 -3.00 10.65
N MET A 72 11.67 -2.81 9.39
CA MET A 72 12.44 -3.22 8.21
C MET A 72 13.78 -2.50 8.11
N LEU A 73 13.81 -1.18 8.32
CA LEU A 73 15.05 -0.38 8.31
C LEU A 73 16.00 -0.81 9.44
N ARG A 74 15.47 -1.08 10.64
CA ARG A 74 16.26 -1.59 11.77
C ARG A 74 16.90 -2.94 11.47
N ALA A 75 16.19 -3.83 10.77
CA ALA A 75 16.73 -5.12 10.34
C ALA A 75 17.76 -5.01 9.20
N ALA A 76 17.66 -3.98 8.36
CA ALA A 76 18.57 -3.74 7.23
C ALA A 76 19.86 -3.00 7.62
N LEU A 77 19.83 -2.18 8.68
CA LEU A 77 20.97 -1.45 9.23
C LEU A 77 22.25 -2.30 9.41
N PRO A 78 22.21 -3.49 10.06
CA PRO A 78 23.41 -4.32 10.24
C PRO A 78 23.90 -5.03 8.96
N GLN A 79 23.22 -4.90 7.82
CA GLN A 79 23.57 -5.58 6.56
C GLN A 79 24.05 -4.57 5.50
N PRO A 80 25.36 -4.28 5.39
CA PRO A 80 25.88 -3.25 4.49
C PRO A 80 25.57 -3.51 3.00
N ARG A 81 25.47 -4.79 2.59
CA ARG A 81 25.04 -5.16 1.24
C ARG A 81 23.65 -4.64 0.86
N LEU A 82 22.79 -4.36 1.85
CA LEU A 82 21.43 -3.87 1.64
C LEU A 82 21.33 -2.35 1.61
N TRP A 83 22.42 -1.62 1.89
CA TRP A 83 22.36 -0.17 2.03
C TRP A 83 21.98 0.55 0.74
N ALA A 84 22.47 0.09 -0.42
CA ALA A 84 22.07 0.65 -1.71
C ALA A 84 20.56 0.46 -1.96
N ALA A 85 20.04 -0.75 -1.69
CA ALA A 85 18.61 -1.02 -1.79
C ALA A 85 17.79 -0.21 -0.78
N MET A 86 18.31 -0.03 0.43
CA MET A 86 17.71 0.80 1.48
C MET A 86 17.65 2.27 1.06
N ALA A 87 18.72 2.82 0.47
CA ALA A 87 18.75 4.18 -0.03
C ALA A 87 17.71 4.40 -1.13
N VAL A 88 17.61 3.47 -2.10
CA VAL A 88 16.58 3.51 -3.15
C VAL A 88 15.17 3.44 -2.53
N TYR A 89 14.95 2.54 -1.57
CA TYR A 89 13.67 2.43 -0.87
C TYR A 89 13.27 3.72 -0.15
N VAL A 90 14.20 4.33 0.60
CA VAL A 90 13.98 5.59 1.30
C VAL A 90 13.70 6.71 0.31
N LEU A 91 14.46 6.81 -0.79
CA LEU A 91 14.27 7.83 -1.81
C LEU A 91 12.89 7.72 -2.47
N VAL A 92 12.45 6.51 -2.83
CA VAL A 92 11.10 6.28 -3.37
C VAL A 92 10.03 6.65 -2.35
N MET A 93 10.20 6.28 -1.08
CA MET A 93 9.24 6.62 -0.02
C MET A 93 9.12 8.13 0.19
N VAL A 94 10.25 8.85 0.21
CA VAL A 94 10.28 10.31 0.33
C VAL A 94 9.62 10.95 -0.89
N TRP A 95 9.97 10.50 -2.10
CA TRP A 95 9.39 10.99 -3.35
C TRP A 95 7.86 10.86 -3.36
N VAL A 96 7.34 9.68 -3.00
CA VAL A 96 5.88 9.45 -2.92
C VAL A 96 5.22 10.37 -1.89
N ARG A 97 5.85 10.58 -0.73
CA ARG A 97 5.32 11.48 0.32
C ARG A 97 5.30 12.93 -0.13
N LEU A 98 6.34 13.39 -0.82
CA LEU A 98 6.41 14.74 -1.39
C LEU A 98 5.29 14.95 -2.41
N LEU A 99 5.11 14.01 -3.35
CA LEU A 99 4.01 14.07 -4.32
C LEU A 99 2.64 14.12 -3.64
N LEU A 100 2.44 13.32 -2.59
CA LEU A 100 1.18 13.32 -1.84
C LEU A 100 0.97 14.60 -1.03
N ALA A 101 2.05 15.25 -0.56
CA ALA A 101 1.98 16.54 0.11
C ALA A 101 1.62 17.68 -0.87
N THR A 102 2.06 17.57 -2.13
CA THR A 102 1.70 18.52 -3.20
C THR A 102 0.27 18.32 -3.74
N GLU A 103 -0.38 17.20 -3.43
CA GLU A 103 -1.82 17.04 -3.71
C GLU A 103 -2.63 17.87 -2.71
N THR A 104 -3.06 19.05 -3.16
CA THR A 104 -4.12 19.81 -2.49
C THR A 104 -5.33 18.90 -2.32
N THR A 105 -5.81 18.83 -1.08
CA THR A 105 -6.88 17.92 -0.64
C THR A 105 -8.23 18.39 -1.17
N ILE A 106 -8.46 18.27 -2.48
CA ILE A 106 -9.76 18.54 -3.12
C ILE A 106 -10.04 17.45 -4.13
N THR A 107 -10.30 16.24 -3.64
CA THR A 107 -11.13 15.32 -4.41
C THR A 107 -11.83 14.41 -3.42
N ARG A 108 -13.16 14.41 -3.48
CA ARG A 108 -14.02 13.47 -2.72
C ARG A 108 -13.44 12.06 -2.87
N PRO A 109 -13.46 11.22 -1.82
CA PRO A 109 -13.05 9.82 -1.93
C PRO A 109 -13.89 9.15 -3.01
N LYS A 110 -13.29 9.01 -4.20
CA LYS A 110 -13.91 8.36 -5.35
C LYS A 110 -13.25 7.00 -5.45
N TRP A 111 -14.06 5.97 -5.37
CA TRP A 111 -13.63 4.63 -5.72
C TRP A 111 -13.12 4.66 -7.18
N GLU A 112 -11.84 4.40 -7.36
CA GLU A 112 -11.16 4.45 -8.66
C GLU A 112 -10.68 3.04 -8.99
N ARG A 113 -11.13 2.47 -10.10
CA ARG A 113 -10.78 1.10 -10.50
C ARG A 113 -9.39 1.10 -11.15
N ASP A 114 -8.47 0.27 -10.66
CA ASP A 114 -7.15 0.14 -11.28
C ASP A 114 -7.22 -0.73 -12.56
N LEU A 115 -6.75 -0.18 -13.68
CA LEU A 115 -6.69 -0.85 -14.98
C LEU A 115 -5.25 -1.25 -15.37
N THR A 116 -4.25 -0.95 -14.53
CA THR A 116 -2.81 -1.02 -14.87
C THR A 116 -2.32 -2.42 -15.20
N ASN A 117 -3.03 -3.47 -14.78
CA ASN A 117 -2.60 -4.86 -14.99
C ASN A 117 -3.38 -5.60 -16.10
N ARG A 118 -4.22 -4.92 -16.88
CA ARG A 118 -4.96 -5.57 -17.96
C ARG A 118 -4.08 -5.63 -19.21
N THR A 119 -3.38 -6.75 -19.40
CA THR A 119 -2.95 -7.15 -20.73
C THR A 119 -4.19 -7.18 -21.61
N ARG A 120 -4.22 -6.37 -22.68
CA ARG A 120 -5.22 -6.54 -23.73
C ARG A 120 -5.04 -7.96 -24.25
N HIS A 121 -5.99 -8.85 -23.96
CA HIS A 121 -6.19 -10.01 -24.82
C HIS A 121 -6.68 -9.42 -26.14
N THR A 122 -5.77 -9.16 -27.06
CA THR A 122 -6.09 -9.09 -28.49
C THR A 122 -6.39 -10.51 -28.91
N GLU A 123 -7.67 -10.84 -29.01
CA GLU A 123 -8.13 -11.98 -29.79
C GLU A 123 -7.94 -11.61 -31.27
N SER A 124 -7.21 -12.47 -31.98
CA SER A 124 -7.01 -12.49 -33.43
C SER A 124 -7.91 -13.55 -34.04
#